data_AF-A0A4Y8C9D0-F1
#
_entry.id   AF-A0A4Y8C9D0-F1
#
_cell.length_a   1.000
_cell.length_b   1.000
_cell.length_c   1.000
_cell.angle_alpha   90.00
_cell.angle_beta   90.00
_cell.angle_gamma   90.00
#
_symmetry.space_group_name_H-M   'P 1'
#
loop_
_entity.id
_entity.type
_entity.pdbx_description
1 polymer ?
#
loop_
_entity_poly.entity_id
_entity_poly.type
_entity_poly.pdbx_seq_one_letter_code
_entity_poly.pdbx_strand_id
1 'polypeptide(L)'
;QNKTVEQIWEYGKNRGNEWFSPVTSLTQYEPDKDSIMVYSATAGMACDLSKGVSLGEPKPEIDEFNWGGVLRSLRFKFNFSGSGTGYQAMPFSVD
;
A
#
# COMPACT_ATOMS: atom_id res chain seq x y z
N GLN A 1 13.77 -26.31 15.79
CA GLN A 1 13.43 -25.28 14.79
C GLN A 1 14.58 -24.29 14.73
N ASN A 2 15.14 -24.04 13.53
CA ASN A 2 16.13 -22.98 13.34
C ASN A 2 15.41 -21.63 13.43
N LYS A 3 15.89 -20.73 14.29
CA LYS A 3 15.30 -19.40 14.53
C LYS A 3 15.73 -18.39 13.46
N THR A 4 15.53 -18.74 12.19
CA THR A 4 15.95 -17.96 11.02
C THR A 4 14.75 -17.44 10.25
N VAL A 5 14.89 -16.29 9.60
CA VAL A 5 13.88 -15.65 8.74
C VAL A 5 14.48 -15.41 7.36
N GLU A 6 13.69 -15.62 6.31
CA GLU A 6 14.04 -15.34 4.92
C GLU A 6 12.98 -14.41 4.30
N GLN A 7 13.43 -13.30 3.69
CA GLN A 7 12.56 -12.45 2.89
C GLN A 7 12.41 -13.07 1.50
N ILE A 8 11.20 -13.50 1.16
CA ILE A 8 10.91 -14.18 -0.12
C ILE A 8 10.26 -13.26 -1.16
N TRP A 9 9.83 -12.06 -0.78
CA TRP A 9 9.20 -11.09 -1.66
C TRP A 9 9.30 -9.66 -1.11
N GLU A 10 9.44 -8.68 -2.00
CA GLU A 10 9.34 -7.25 -1.68
C GLU A 10 8.80 -6.45 -2.88
N TYR A 11 8.16 -5.31 -2.60
CA TYR A 11 7.73 -4.35 -3.59
C TYR A 11 7.74 -2.92 -3.03
N GLY A 12 7.81 -1.92 -3.91
CA GLY A 12 7.57 -0.52 -3.55
C GLY A 12 8.82 0.30 -3.20
N LYS A 13 9.93 -0.35 -2.84
CA LYS A 13 11.20 0.31 -2.47
C LYS A 13 11.68 1.37 -3.47
N ASN A 14 11.57 1.07 -4.76
CA ASN A 14 12.05 1.96 -5.83
C ASN A 14 11.03 3.01 -6.30
N ARG A 15 9.85 3.10 -5.66
CA ARG A 15 8.78 4.02 -6.07
C ARG A 15 8.89 5.42 -5.45
N GLY A 16 9.78 5.58 -4.48
CA GLY A 16 10.07 6.87 -3.87
C GLY A 16 8.87 7.48 -3.13
N ASN A 17 8.96 8.79 -2.90
CA ASN A 17 8.02 9.53 -2.05
C ASN A 17 6.57 9.46 -2.57
N GLU A 18 6.37 9.46 -3.90
CA GLU A 18 5.03 9.43 -4.50
C GLU A 18 4.15 8.25 -4.06
N TRP A 19 4.77 7.14 -3.65
CA TRP A 19 4.06 5.95 -3.19
C TRP A 19 4.26 5.67 -1.69
N PHE A 20 5.20 6.38 -1.06
CA PHE A 20 5.47 6.25 0.35
C PHE A 20 4.26 6.72 1.17
N SER A 21 3.79 5.84 2.06
CA SER A 21 2.77 6.15 3.05
C SER A 21 3.44 6.25 4.43
N PRO A 22 3.54 7.45 5.03
CA PRO A 22 4.14 7.60 6.36
C PRO A 22 3.34 6.94 7.48
N VAL A 23 2.02 6.79 7.32
CA VAL A 23 1.13 6.20 8.32
C VAL A 23 0.08 5.33 7.66
N THR A 24 -0.45 4.35 8.40
CA THR A 24 -1.52 3.43 7.95
C THR A 24 -1.09 2.63 6.71
N SER A 25 -2.03 2.07 5.92
CA SER A 25 -1.82 1.13 4.80
C SER A 25 -2.00 -0.34 5.19
N LEU A 26 -2.17 -1.19 4.17
CA LEU A 26 -2.35 -2.63 4.32
C LEU A 26 -1.72 -3.36 3.12
N THR A 27 -1.22 -4.58 3.36
CA THR A 27 -0.89 -5.55 2.32
C THR A 27 -1.54 -6.89 2.70
N GLN A 28 -2.17 -7.55 1.73
CA GLN A 28 -2.82 -8.85 1.89
C GLN A 28 -2.48 -9.77 0.71
N TYR A 29 -2.27 -11.06 0.98
CA TYR A 29 -2.20 -12.09 -0.06
C TYR A 29 -3.62 -12.60 -0.34
N GLU A 30 -4.01 -12.64 -1.61
CA GLU A 30 -5.31 -13.10 -2.10
C GLU A 30 -5.18 -14.52 -2.70
N PRO A 31 -5.58 -15.59 -1.96
CA PRO A 31 -5.30 -16.97 -2.36
C PRO A 31 -6.07 -17.43 -3.61
N ASP A 32 -7.20 -16.81 -3.92
CA ASP A 32 -8.06 -17.14 -5.06
C ASP A 32 -7.41 -16.78 -6.41
N LYS A 33 -6.55 -15.77 -6.41
CA LYS A 33 -5.88 -15.23 -7.61
C LYS A 33 -4.38 -15.46 -7.62
N ASP A 34 -3.83 -16.00 -6.54
CA ASP A 34 -2.38 -16.05 -6.29
C ASP A 34 -1.75 -14.66 -6.47
N SER A 35 -2.29 -13.67 -5.76
CA SER A 35 -1.92 -12.27 -5.90
C SER A 35 -1.68 -11.59 -4.55
N ILE A 36 -1.06 -10.42 -4.58
CA ILE A 36 -0.85 -9.54 -3.43
C ILE A 36 -1.57 -8.23 -3.71
N MET A 37 -2.52 -7.90 -2.86
CA MET A 37 -3.17 -6.60 -2.82
C MET A 37 -2.41 -5.68 -1.86
N VAL A 38 -2.12 -4.45 -2.29
CA VAL A 38 -1.51 -3.42 -1.47
C VAL A 38 -2.37 -2.16 -1.52
N TYR A 39 -2.76 -1.65 -0.36
CA TYR A 39 -3.39 -0.34 -0.21
C TYR A 39 -2.43 0.63 0.45
N SER A 40 -1.88 1.57 -0.33
CA SER A 40 -1.06 2.67 0.16
C SER A 40 -1.97 3.84 0.54
N ALA A 41 -2.30 3.93 1.82
CA ALA A 41 -3.40 4.76 2.34
C ALA A 41 -3.08 6.26 2.43
N THR A 42 -1.80 6.62 2.50
CA THR A 42 -1.35 8.01 2.55
C THR A 42 -0.21 8.27 1.56
N ALA A 43 -0.26 7.62 0.39
CA ALA A 43 0.78 7.72 -0.63
C ALA A 43 1.02 9.18 -1.02
N GLY A 44 2.29 9.59 -1.07
CA GLY A 44 2.70 10.94 -1.47
C GLY A 44 2.40 12.03 -0.43
N MET A 45 1.89 11.66 0.76
CA MET A 45 1.68 12.60 1.85
C MET A 45 3.02 12.91 2.52
N ALA A 46 3.38 14.19 2.61
CA ALA A 46 4.51 14.61 3.40
C ALA A 46 4.14 14.56 4.90
N CYS A 47 5.11 14.33 5.76
CA CYS A 47 4.92 14.34 7.21
C CYS A 47 6.05 15.14 7.85
N ASP A 48 5.71 16.12 8.68
CA ASP A 48 6.67 16.72 9.61
C ASP A 48 6.86 15.72 10.76
N LEU A 49 7.85 14.83 10.59
CA LEU A 49 8.15 13.79 11.58
C LEU A 49 8.52 14.35 12.95
N SER A 50 9.01 15.60 13.02
CA SER A 50 9.36 16.23 14.30
C SER A 50 8.13 16.65 15.10
N LYS A 51 7.01 16.89 14.43
CA LYS A 51 5.74 17.33 15.03
C LYS A 51 4.63 16.28 14.94
N GLY A 52 4.83 15.21 14.18
CA GLY A 52 3.83 14.18 13.93
C GLY A 52 2.61 14.70 13.14
N VAL A 53 2.79 15.76 12.33
CA VAL A 53 1.70 16.37 11.56
C VAL A 53 1.82 16.06 10.08
N SER A 54 0.68 15.77 9.45
CA SER A 54 0.59 15.54 8.01
C SER A 54 0.69 16.86 7.25
N LEU A 55 1.44 16.86 6.16
CA LEU A 55 1.65 17.99 5.27
C LEU A 55 1.15 17.60 3.87
N GLY A 56 0.11 18.29 3.39
CA GLY A 56 -0.50 18.03 2.10
C GLY A 56 -1.53 16.90 2.12
N GLU A 57 -2.16 16.70 0.95
CA GLU A 57 -3.22 15.72 0.77
C GLU A 57 -2.66 14.36 0.34
N PRO A 58 -3.13 13.24 0.93
CA PRO A 58 -2.74 11.92 0.50
C PRO A 58 -3.32 11.59 -0.88
N LYS A 59 -2.63 10.73 -1.63
CA LYS A 59 -3.07 10.19 -2.92
C LYS A 59 -3.12 8.66 -2.87
N PRO A 60 -4.15 8.08 -2.24
CA PRO A 60 -4.15 6.66 -1.95
C PRO A 60 -4.21 5.83 -3.22
N GLU A 61 -3.56 4.67 -3.15
CA GLU A 61 -3.37 3.79 -4.30
C GLU A 61 -3.63 2.34 -3.88
N ILE A 62 -4.45 1.64 -4.65
CA ILE A 62 -4.55 0.18 -4.58
C ILE A 62 -3.76 -0.38 -5.76
N ASP A 63 -2.82 -1.27 -5.47
CA ASP A 63 -2.09 -2.05 -6.46
C ASP A 63 -2.34 -3.55 -6.22
N GLU A 64 -2.45 -4.33 -7.28
CA GLU A 64 -2.49 -5.81 -7.20
C GLU A 64 -1.39 -6.41 -8.08
N PHE A 65 -0.66 -7.37 -7.54
CA PHE A 65 0.48 -8.04 -8.17
C PHE A 65 0.25 -9.54 -8.18
N ASN A 66 0.59 -10.22 -9.27
CA ASN A 66 0.69 -11.68 -9.20
C ASN A 66 1.81 -12.07 -8.21
N TRP A 67 1.63 -13.17 -7.49
CA TRP A 67 2.63 -13.69 -6.58
C TRP A 67 3.95 -13.97 -7.31
N GLY A 68 5.08 -13.59 -6.68
CA GLY A 68 6.41 -13.66 -7.30
C GLY A 68 6.65 -12.65 -8.45
N GLY A 69 5.62 -11.92 -8.87
CA GLY A 69 5.70 -10.86 -9.87
C GLY A 69 6.03 -9.50 -9.27
N VAL A 70 6.63 -8.64 -10.10
CA VAL A 70 6.80 -7.19 -9.84
C VAL A 70 6.00 -6.33 -10.82
N LEU A 71 5.43 -6.96 -11.86
CA LEU A 71 4.52 -6.32 -12.80
C LEU A 71 3.13 -6.23 -12.16
N ARG A 72 2.53 -5.05 -12.21
CA ARG A 72 1.16 -4.84 -11.71
C ARG A 72 0.16 -5.48 -12.64
N SER A 73 -0.73 -6.29 -12.06
CA SER A 73 -1.92 -6.78 -12.74
C SER A 73 -3.03 -5.73 -12.72
N LEU A 74 -3.08 -4.91 -11.66
CA LEU A 74 -4.09 -3.87 -11.47
C LEU A 74 -3.51 -2.64 -10.74
N ARG A 75 -4.06 -1.45 -11.05
CA ARG A 75 -3.80 -0.21 -10.31
C ARG A 75 -5.05 0.67 -10.29
N PHE A 76 -5.52 1.03 -9.10
CA PHE A 76 -6.51 2.08 -8.89
C PHE A 76 -5.91 3.23 -8.10
N LYS A 77 -6.11 4.45 -8.60
CA LYS A 77 -5.73 5.68 -7.90
C LYS A 77 -6.98 6.38 -7.40
N PHE A 78 -6.94 6.79 -6.15
CA PHE A 78 -8.02 7.53 -5.52
C PHE A 78 -7.62 9.00 -5.42
N ASN A 79 -8.51 9.88 -5.88
CA ASN A 79 -8.42 11.30 -5.60
C ASN A 79 -9.45 11.58 -4.51
N PHE A 80 -9.02 11.60 -3.25
CA PHE A 80 -9.87 12.10 -2.18
C PHE A 80 -9.97 13.63 -2.27
N SER A 81 -11.12 14.17 -1.89
CA SER A 81 -11.29 15.61 -1.68
C SER A 81 -11.56 15.85 -0.20
N GLY A 82 -10.90 16.83 0.40
CA GLY A 82 -11.00 17.15 1.83
C GLY A 82 -9.91 16.48 2.69
N SER A 83 -10.05 16.58 4.01
CA SER A 83 -9.02 16.18 4.99
C SER A 83 -8.92 14.67 5.26
N GLY A 84 -9.49 13.83 4.39
CA GLY A 84 -9.61 12.39 4.62
C GLY A 84 -8.30 11.66 4.37
N THR A 85 -7.68 11.13 5.44
CA THR A 85 -6.65 10.09 5.32
C THR A 85 -7.31 8.72 5.27
N GLY A 86 -6.79 7.83 4.41
CA GLY A 86 -7.18 6.43 4.43
C GLY A 86 -6.64 5.73 5.68
N TYR A 87 -7.23 4.60 6.07
CA TYR A 87 -6.67 3.71 7.08
C TYR A 87 -6.30 2.35 6.47
N GLN A 88 -7.31 1.61 6.03
CA GLN A 88 -7.18 0.30 5.41
C GLN A 88 -8.24 0.14 4.30
N ALA A 89 -7.96 -0.74 3.34
CA ALA A 89 -8.91 -1.22 2.35
C ALA A 89 -8.63 -2.70 2.15
N MET A 90 -9.70 -3.50 2.08
CA MET A 90 -9.64 -4.95 1.86
C MET A 90 -10.59 -5.29 0.72
N PRO A 91 -10.22 -6.17 -0.21
CA PRO A 91 -11.18 -6.73 -1.13
C PRO A 91 -12.19 -7.59 -0.37
N PHE A 92 -13.41 -7.67 -0.89
CA PHE A 92 -14.43 -8.58 -0.38
C PHE A 92 -15.11 -9.29 -1.55
N SER A 93 -15.51 -10.53 -1.33
CA SER A 93 -16.35 -11.29 -2.26
C SER A 93 -17.83 -11.03 -1.98
N VAL A 94 -18.65 -11.02 -3.03
CA VAL A 94 -20.12 -10.94 -2.94
C VAL A 94 -20.80 -12.28 -3.19
N ASP A 95 -20.03 -13.29 -3.56
CA ASP A 95 -20.47 -14.67 -3.80
C ASP A 95 -20.58 -15.49 -2.51
#